data_AF-A0A1F5APH4-F1
#
_entry.id   AF-A0A1F5APH4-F1
#
_cell.length_a   1.000
_cell.length_b   1.000
_cell.length_c   1.000
_cell.angle_alpha   90.00
_cell.angle_beta   90.00
_cell.angle_gamma   90.00
#
_symmetry.space_group_name_H-M   'P 1'
#
loop_
_entity.id
_entity.type
_entity.pdbx_description
1 polymer ?
#
loop_
_entity_poly.entity_id
_entity_poly.type
_entity_poly.pdbx_seq_one_letter_code
_entity_poly.pdbx_strand_id
1 'polypeptide(L)'
;DTIFIITSIFLNLLTLAVNSGIAQGKSASRTIVMLIFVALTIVVNFVVIIGILKGKQTRSKLISGLIKMYKDQGVDGYYDSSLLTNYNTRYNLFILVVVFLGLIAIVVPFIAK
;
A
#
# COMPACT_ATOMS: atom_id res chain seq x y z
N ASP A 1 8.67 2.40 -4.58
CA ASP A 1 7.83 1.50 -3.75
C ASP A 1 7.86 1.85 -2.27
N THR A 2 9.02 1.80 -1.61
CA THR A 2 9.15 2.09 -0.16
C THR A 2 8.59 3.46 0.24
N ILE A 3 8.85 4.51 -0.54
CA ILE A 3 8.30 5.86 -0.28
C ILE A 3 6.77 5.84 -0.30
N PHE A 4 6.15 5.24 -1.34
CA PHE A 4 4.69 5.12 -1.41
C PHE A 4 4.10 4.37 -0.21
N ILE A 5 4.75 3.30 0.22
CA ILE A 5 4.32 2.50 1.36
C ILE A 5 4.43 3.31 2.66
N ILE A 6 5.57 3.95 2.92
CA ILE A 6 5.78 4.76 4.13
C ILE A 6 4.80 5.94 4.16
N THR A 7 4.61 6.63 3.04
CA THR A 7 3.65 7.74 2.96
C THR A 7 2.22 7.27 3.24
N SER A 8 1.81 6.13 2.69
CA SER A 8 0.48 5.55 2.98
C SER A 8 0.32 5.16 4.44
N ILE A 9 1.29 4.45 5.02
CA ILE A 9 1.26 4.06 6.43
C ILE A 9 1.15 5.30 7.32
N PHE A 10 2.00 6.29 7.07
CA PHE A 10 1.99 7.54 7.84
C PHE A 10 0.66 8.27 7.73
N LEU A 11 0.12 8.42 6.51
CA LEU A 11 -1.18 9.06 6.31
C LEU A 11 -2.31 8.28 6.99
N ASN A 12 -2.32 6.94 6.89
CA ASN A 12 -3.35 6.12 7.53
C ASN A 12 -3.33 6.28 9.06
N LEU A 13 -2.14 6.26 9.66
CA LEU A 13 -1.99 6.48 11.11
C LEU A 13 -2.38 7.91 11.51
N LEU A 14 -2.01 8.91 10.70
CA LEU A 14 -2.41 10.30 10.93
C LEU A 14 -3.92 10.47 10.85
N THR A 15 -4.56 9.95 9.81
CA THR A 15 -6.02 9.96 9.66
C THR A 15 -6.70 9.29 10.84
N LEU A 16 -6.20 8.11 11.25
CA LEU A 16 -6.75 7.39 12.40
C LEU A 16 -6.69 8.26 13.67
N ALA A 17 -5.53 8.86 13.95
CA ALA A 17 -5.34 9.69 15.14
C ALA A 17 -6.23 10.94 15.12
N VAL A 18 -6.26 11.67 13.99
CA VAL A 18 -7.05 12.90 13.83
C VAL A 18 -8.54 12.58 13.92
N ASN A 19 -9.04 11.60 13.16
CA ASN A 19 -10.46 11.29 13.13
C ASN A 19 -10.95 10.68 14.45
N SER A 20 -10.15 9.85 15.13
CA SER A 20 -10.51 9.32 16.45
C SER A 20 -10.56 10.41 17.52
N GLY A 21 -9.68 11.42 17.43
CA GLY A 21 -9.73 12.60 18.30
C GLY A 21 -10.96 13.48 18.05
N ILE A 22 -11.31 13.69 16.78
CA ILE A 22 -12.46 14.51 16.36
C ILE A 22 -13.80 13.84 16.70
N ALA A 23 -13.85 12.50 16.73
CA ALA A 23 -15.06 11.72 17.00
C ALA A 23 -15.70 12.00 18.37
N GLN A 24 -14.96 12.59 19.32
CA GLN A 24 -15.45 12.96 20.65
C GLN A 24 -16.33 14.23 20.59
N GLY A 25 -17.55 14.11 20.07
CA GLY A 25 -18.60 15.13 20.16
C GLY A 25 -19.51 15.25 18.93
N LYS A 26 -20.78 15.63 19.14
CA LYS A 26 -21.78 15.76 18.08
C LYS A 26 -21.78 17.17 17.49
N SER A 27 -21.12 17.34 16.33
CA SER A 27 -21.18 18.55 15.51
C SER A 27 -21.16 18.20 14.02
N ALA A 28 -22.00 18.88 13.22
CA ALA A 28 -22.07 18.69 11.78
C ALA A 28 -20.73 19.03 11.10
N SER A 29 -20.09 20.13 11.50
CA SER A 29 -18.79 20.55 10.98
C SER A 29 -17.70 19.50 11.23
N ARG A 30 -17.67 18.88 12.43
CA ARG A 30 -16.72 17.81 12.76
C ARG A 30 -16.91 16.57 11.89
N THR A 31 -18.17 16.21 11.62
CA THR A 31 -18.49 15.08 10.73
C THR A 31 -18.03 15.34 9.30
N ILE A 32 -18.20 16.58 8.80
CA ILE A 32 -17.73 16.97 7.46
C ILE A 32 -16.20 16.88 7.36
N VAL A 33 -15.47 17.40 8.37
CA VAL A 33 -13.99 17.32 8.41
C VAL A 33 -13.52 15.87 8.38
N MET A 34 -14.12 15.00 9.19
CA MET A 34 -13.79 13.57 9.21
C MET A 34 -13.99 12.91 7.83
N LEU A 35 -15.09 13.23 7.14
CA LEU A 35 -15.37 12.70 5.79
C LEU A 35 -14.34 13.18 4.76
N ILE A 36 -13.85 14.41 4.86
CA ILE A 36 -12.78 14.93 3.98
C ILE A 36 -11.48 14.14 4.19
N PHE A 37 -11.10 13.87 5.44
CA PHE A 37 -9.92 13.05 5.75
C PHE A 37 -10.08 11.59 5.26
N VAL A 38 -11.28 11.02 5.37
CA VAL A 38 -11.61 9.70 4.81
C VAL A 38 -11.45 9.70 3.29
N ALA A 39 -12.00 10.70 2.59
CA ALA A 39 -11.88 10.83 1.15
C ALA A 39 -10.41 10.94 0.70
N LEU A 40 -9.62 11.77 1.37
CA LEU A 40 -8.18 11.88 1.14
C LEU A 40 -7.46 10.53 1.33
N THR A 41 -7.80 9.82 2.40
CA THR A 41 -7.23 8.50 2.72
C THR A 41 -7.53 7.49 1.62
N ILE A 42 -8.76 7.45 1.11
CA ILE A 42 -9.13 6.57 0.00
C ILE A 42 -8.30 6.88 -1.24
N VAL A 43 -8.23 8.16 -1.63
CA VAL A 43 -7.50 8.58 -2.84
C VAL A 43 -6.01 8.22 -2.75
N VAL A 44 -5.37 8.52 -1.62
CA VAL A 44 -3.93 8.26 -1.46
C VAL A 44 -3.63 6.76 -1.42
N ASN A 45 -4.42 5.96 -0.69
CA ASN A 45 -4.22 4.51 -0.69
C ASN A 45 -4.44 3.91 -2.09
N PHE A 46 -5.42 4.41 -2.85
CA PHE A 46 -5.65 3.98 -4.23
C PHE A 46 -4.43 4.26 -5.12
N VAL A 47 -3.87 5.48 -5.07
CA VAL A 47 -2.64 5.84 -5.81
C VAL A 47 -1.47 4.94 -5.40
N VAL A 48 -1.32 4.68 -4.10
CA VAL A 48 -0.24 3.84 -3.57
C VAL A 48 -0.38 2.39 -4.02
N ILE A 49 -1.58 1.82 -4.00
CA ILE A 49 -1.84 0.45 -4.49
C ILE A 49 -1.48 0.34 -5.98
N ILE A 50 -1.90 1.30 -6.81
CA ILE A 50 -1.53 1.33 -8.24
C ILE A 50 0.00 1.42 -8.38
N GLY A 51 0.65 2.30 -7.62
CA GLY A 51 2.11 2.46 -7.65
C GLY A 51 2.84 1.16 -7.32
N ILE A 52 2.39 0.45 -6.29
CA ILE A 52 2.96 -0.84 -5.87
C ILE A 52 2.72 -1.92 -6.96
N LEU A 53 1.51 -2.00 -7.52
CA LEU A 53 1.19 -2.96 -8.58
C LEU A 53 2.02 -2.73 -9.85
N LYS A 54 2.20 -1.45 -10.24
CA LYS A 54 3.07 -1.09 -11.36
C LYS A 54 4.54 -1.42 -11.08
N GLY A 55 5.02 -1.15 -9.86
CA GLY A 55 6.36 -1.55 -9.42
C GLY A 55 6.59 -3.06 -9.50
N LYS A 56 5.62 -3.85 -9.00
CA LYS A 56 5.60 -5.32 -9.11
C LYS A 56 5.67 -5.79 -10.56
N GLN A 57 4.85 -5.21 -11.44
CA GLN A 57 4.82 -5.58 -12.85
C GLN A 57 6.15 -5.29 -13.55
N THR A 58 6.72 -4.11 -13.35
CA THR A 58 8.01 -3.73 -13.94
C THR A 58 9.13 -4.64 -13.46
N ARG A 59 9.19 -4.91 -12.15
CA ARG A 59 10.23 -5.77 -11.57
C ARG A 59 10.11 -7.21 -12.03
N SER A 60 8.90 -7.73 -12.16
CA SER A 60 8.67 -9.05 -12.75
C SER A 60 9.17 -9.12 -14.19
N LYS A 61 8.83 -8.13 -15.04
CA LYS A 61 9.28 -8.11 -16.45
C LYS A 61 10.80 -8.08 -16.57
N LEU A 62 11.47 -7.25 -15.77
CA LEU A 62 12.93 -7.12 -15.78
C LEU A 62 13.61 -8.43 -15.35
N ILE A 63 13.19 -9.01 -14.22
CA ILE A 63 13.80 -10.24 -13.69
C ILE A 63 13.49 -11.43 -14.61
N SER A 64 12.28 -11.54 -15.16
CA SER A 64 11.96 -12.60 -16.13
C SER A 64 12.81 -12.47 -17.40
N GLY A 65 13.04 -11.24 -17.89
CA GLY A 65 13.94 -11.00 -19.02
C GLY A 65 15.38 -11.39 -18.71
N LEU A 66 15.87 -11.07 -17.50
CA LEU A 66 17.20 -11.43 -17.05
C LEU A 66 17.39 -12.94 -16.95
N ILE A 67 16.46 -13.65 -16.30
CA ILE A 67 16.51 -15.12 -16.18
C ILE A 67 16.52 -15.77 -17.57
N LYS A 68 15.69 -15.25 -18.49
CA LYS A 68 15.68 -15.73 -19.88
C LYS A 68 17.04 -15.56 -20.55
N MET A 69 17.65 -14.39 -20.44
CA MET A 69 18.99 -14.13 -21.00
C MET A 69 20.04 -15.10 -20.44
N TYR A 70 20.00 -15.38 -19.14
CA TYR A 70 20.94 -16.32 -18.50
C TYR A 70 20.75 -17.75 -19.01
N LYS A 71 19.48 -18.16 -19.19
CA LYS A 71 19.15 -19.46 -19.76
C LYS A 71 19.60 -19.58 -21.22
N ASP A 72 19.37 -18.55 -22.02
CA ASP A 72 19.77 -18.51 -23.43
C ASP A 72 21.31 -18.60 -23.60
N GLN A 73 22.07 -18.17 -22.58
CA GLN A 73 23.54 -18.22 -22.54
C GLN A 73 24.12 -19.44 -21.80
N GLY A 74 23.27 -20.37 -21.32
CA GLY A 74 23.72 -21.57 -20.61
C GLY A 74 24.35 -21.31 -19.24
N VAL A 75 24.00 -20.18 -18.61
CA VAL A 75 24.52 -19.73 -17.29
C VAL A 75 23.39 -19.59 -16.26
N ASP A 76 22.34 -20.40 -16.38
CA ASP A 76 21.16 -20.38 -15.52
C ASP A 76 21.46 -20.74 -14.05
N GLY A 77 22.54 -21.47 -13.78
CA GLY A 77 22.98 -21.78 -12.41
C GLY A 77 23.34 -20.57 -11.54
N TYR A 78 23.55 -19.38 -12.13
CA TYR A 78 23.90 -18.16 -11.39
C TYR A 78 22.67 -17.38 -10.88
N TYR A 79 21.46 -17.72 -11.34
CA TYR A 79 20.26 -16.96 -11.00
C TYR A 79 19.09 -17.87 -10.61
N ASP A 80 18.68 -17.80 -9.35
CA ASP A 80 17.55 -18.59 -8.87
C ASP A 80 16.21 -18.01 -9.36
N SER A 81 15.44 -18.85 -10.04
CA SER A 81 14.07 -18.56 -10.47
C SER A 81 13.12 -18.17 -9.31
N SER A 82 13.40 -18.60 -8.08
CA SER A 82 12.63 -18.28 -6.87
C SER A 82 12.61 -16.78 -6.54
N LEU A 83 13.57 -16.01 -7.06
CA LEU A 83 13.66 -14.56 -6.85
C LEU A 83 12.40 -13.84 -7.33
N LEU A 84 11.80 -14.27 -8.45
CA LEU A 84 10.54 -13.71 -8.94
C LEU A 84 9.40 -13.88 -7.92
N THR A 85 9.29 -15.08 -7.35
CA THR A 85 8.28 -15.41 -6.33
C THR A 85 8.48 -14.57 -5.08
N ASN A 86 9.72 -14.44 -4.60
CA ASN A 86 10.05 -13.66 -3.41
C ASN A 86 9.68 -12.17 -3.56
N TYR A 87 9.95 -11.57 -4.73
CA TYR A 87 9.53 -10.19 -5.00
C TYR A 87 8.01 -10.06 -5.03
N ASN A 88 7.31 -11.00 -5.67
CA ASN A 88 5.84 -10.98 -5.71
C ASN A 88 5.21 -11.06 -4.31
N THR A 89 5.73 -11.94 -3.44
CA THR A 89 5.27 -12.07 -2.06
C THR A 89 5.48 -10.77 -1.29
N ARG A 90 6.66 -10.16 -1.40
CA ARG A 90 6.96 -8.88 -0.75
C ARG A 90 5.97 -7.77 -1.15
N TYR A 91 5.68 -7.65 -2.45
CA TYR A 91 4.72 -6.66 -2.93
C TYR A 91 3.30 -6.92 -2.41
N ASN A 92 2.87 -8.19 -2.39
CA ASN A 92 1.55 -8.56 -1.86
C ASN A 92 1.44 -8.24 -0.36
N LEU A 93 2.47 -8.52 0.43
CA LEU A 93 2.50 -8.21 1.87
C LEU A 93 2.37 -6.70 2.13
N PHE A 94 3.03 -5.87 1.32
CA PHE A 94 2.89 -4.42 1.45
C PHE A 94 1.50 -3.91 1.08
N ILE A 95 0.90 -4.44 0.01
CA ILE A 95 -0.49 -4.10 -0.35
C ILE A 95 -1.42 -4.49 0.81
N LEU A 96 -1.25 -5.68 1.39
CA LEU A 96 -2.03 -6.15 2.52
C LEU A 96 -1.97 -5.17 3.70
N VAL A 97 -0.77 -4.78 4.11
CA VAL A 97 -0.55 -3.83 5.22
C VAL A 97 -1.21 -2.48 4.94
N VAL A 98 -1.02 -1.93 3.74
CA VAL A 98 -1.59 -0.64 3.30
C VAL A 98 -3.12 -0.67 3.33
N VAL A 99 -3.73 -1.73 2.78
CA VAL A 99 -5.18 -1.89 2.74
C VAL A 99 -5.76 -2.04 4.14
N PHE A 100 -5.17 -2.88 4.99
CA PHE A 100 -5.65 -3.07 6.36
C PHE A 100 -5.54 -1.81 7.20
N LEU A 101 -4.41 -1.10 7.14
CA LEU A 101 -4.25 0.19 7.82
C LEU A 101 -5.24 1.24 7.32
N GLY A 102 -5.45 1.33 6.02
CA GLY A 102 -6.44 2.24 5.43
C GLY A 102 -7.86 1.93 5.90
N LEU A 103 -8.21 0.64 5.95
CA LEU A 103 -9.52 0.19 6.45
C LEU A 103 -9.71 0.56 7.92
N ILE A 104 -8.72 0.31 8.78
CA ILE A 104 -8.77 0.67 10.20
C ILE A 104 -8.89 2.19 10.37
N ALA A 105 -8.09 2.97 9.63
CA ALA A 105 -8.09 4.42 9.68
C ALA A 105 -9.45 5.04 9.29
N ILE A 106 -10.20 4.34 8.43
CA ILE A 106 -11.55 4.75 8.04
C ILE A 106 -12.57 4.27 9.07
N VAL A 107 -12.58 2.98 9.42
CA VAL A 107 -13.67 2.34 10.17
C VAL A 107 -13.68 2.71 11.66
N VAL A 108 -12.52 2.71 12.33
CA VAL A 108 -12.44 2.90 13.79
C VAL A 108 -13.05 4.23 14.25
N PRO A 109 -12.77 5.38 13.61
CA PRO A 109 -13.37 6.65 14.00
C PRO A 109 -14.91 6.68 13.94
N PHE A 110 -15.54 5.93 13.03
CA PHE A 110 -17.01 5.85 12.97
C PHE A 110 -17.60 4.96 14.05
N ILE A 111 -16.87 3.92 14.49
CA ILE A 111 -17.29 3.07 15.61
C ILE A 111 -17.16 3.85 16.93
N ALA A 112 -16.14 4.69 17.05
CA ALA A 112 -15.87 5.49 18.25
C ALA A 112 -16.73 6.78 18.36
N LYS A 113 -17.58 7.07 17.38
CA LYS A 113 -18.43 8.27 17.29
C LYS A 113 -19.62 8.26 18.26
#